data_AF-A0A3D3F985-F1
#
_entry.id   AF-A0A3D3F985-F1
#
_cell.length_a   1.000
_cell.length_b   1.000
_cell.length_c   1.000
_cell.angle_alpha   90.00
_cell.angle_beta   90.00
_cell.angle_gamma   90.00
#
_symmetry.space_group_name_H-M   'P 1'
#
loop_
_entity.id
_entity.type
_entity.pdbx_description
1 polymer ?
#
loop_
_entity_poly.entity_id
_entity_poly.type
_entity_poly.pdbx_seq_one_letter_code
_entity_poly.pdbx_strand_id
1 'polypeptide(L)' 'KGELIGINFDRNWEGVGGDIQFLPDYQRSIIVDIRYVLFIIDRYAGATHLIEEMDLR' A
#
# COMPACT_ATOMS: atom_id res chain seq x y z
N LYS A 1 7.50 13.30 5.88
CA LYS A 1 7.20 14.30 4.83
C LYS A 1 5.79 14.17 4.24
N GLY A 2 4.97 13.20 4.67
CA GLY A 2 3.62 13.03 4.12
C GLY A 2 3.62 12.44 2.71
N GLU A 3 4.65 11.68 2.36
CA GLU A 3 4.81 11.10 1.04
C GLU A 3 4.18 9.71 0.98
N LEU A 4 3.78 9.30 -0.23
CA LEU A 4 3.11 8.03 -0.47
C LEU A 4 4.10 6.87 -0.29
N ILE A 5 3.89 6.03 0.74
CA ILE A 5 4.73 4.86 1.01
C ILE A 5 4.06 3.53 0.67
N GLY A 6 2.75 3.53 0.45
CA GLY A 6 2.00 2.33 0.12
C GLY A 6 0.51 2.57 0.02
N ILE A 7 -0.20 1.55 -0.47
CA ILE A 7 -1.65 1.58 -0.69
C ILE A 7 -2.29 0.52 0.21
N ASN A 8 -3.15 0.94 1.13
CA ASN A 8 -3.90 0.01 1.96
C ASN A 8 -4.90 -0.78 1.09
N PHE A 9 -4.96 -2.09 1.29
CA PHE A 9 -5.90 -2.92 0.54
C PHE A 9 -6.70 -3.89 1.40
N ASP A 10 -6.20 -4.27 2.59
CA ASP A 10 -6.92 -5.22 3.45
C ASP A 10 -6.53 -5.09 4.94
N ARG A 11 -7.12 -5.94 5.78
CA ARG A 11 -6.82 -6.10 7.20
C ARG A 11 -6.52 -7.57 7.49
N ASN A 12 -5.77 -7.84 8.54
CA ASN A 12 -5.60 -9.21 9.02
C ASN A 12 -6.90 -9.78 9.61
N TRP A 13 -6.95 -11.10 9.79
CA TRP A 13 -8.12 -11.81 10.31
C TRP A 13 -8.59 -11.29 11.68
N GLU A 14 -7.66 -10.98 12.58
CA GLU A 14 -7.94 -10.40 13.89
C GLU A 14 -8.58 -9.00 13.81
N GLY A 15 -8.47 -8.35 12.65
CA GLY A 15 -9.09 -7.07 12.31
C GLY A 15 -10.55 -7.14 11.87
N VAL A 16 -11.13 -8.32 11.65
CA VAL A 16 -12.52 -8.48 11.17
C VAL A 16 -13.53 -7.85 12.13
N GLY A 17 -13.29 -7.96 13.45
CA GLY A 17 -14.13 -7.34 14.49
C GLY A 17 -13.84 -5.86 14.75
N GLY A 18 -12.93 -5.24 13.99
CA GLY A 18 -12.44 -3.87 14.23
C GLY A 18 -13.52 -2.79 14.19
N ASP A 19 -14.61 -3.04 13.49
CA ASP A 19 -15.74 -2.10 13.37
C ASP A 19 -16.58 -2.04 14.67
N ILE A 20 -16.45 -3.06 15.55
CA ILE A 20 -17.11 -3.12 16.86
C ILE A 20 -16.12 -2.71 17.96
N GLN A 21 -14.91 -3.25 17.93
CA GLN A 21 -13.87 -2.95 18.92
C GLN A 21 -12.49 -2.96 18.27
N PHE A 22 -11.76 -1.87 18.48
CA PHE A 22 -10.37 -1.77 18.08
C PHE A 22 -9.46 -2.46 19.10
N LEU A 23 -8.66 -3.43 18.64
CA LEU A 23 -7.70 -4.19 19.44
C LEU A 23 -6.27 -3.88 18.98
N PRO A 24 -5.55 -2.93 19.63
CA PRO A 24 -4.29 -2.39 19.12
C PRO A 24 -3.19 -3.43 18.99
N ASP A 25 -3.18 -4.44 19.85
CA ASP A 25 -2.12 -5.46 19.83
C ASP A 25 -2.27 -6.46 18.69
N TYR A 26 -3.50 -6.68 18.20
CA TYR A 26 -3.81 -7.73 17.22
C TYR A 26 -4.13 -7.19 15.82
N GLN A 27 -4.73 -5.99 15.70
CA GLN A 27 -5.23 -5.52 14.42
C GLN A 27 -4.11 -4.86 13.60
N ARG A 28 -3.96 -5.30 12.35
CA ARG A 28 -2.97 -4.77 11.42
C ARG A 28 -3.62 -4.52 10.06
N SER A 29 -3.30 -3.38 9.47
CA SER A 29 -3.62 -3.09 8.08
C SER A 29 -2.58 -3.77 7.18
N ILE A 30 -3.04 -4.28 6.05
CA ILE A 30 -2.20 -4.87 5.01
C ILE A 30 -2.09 -3.85 3.88
N ILE A 31 -0.85 -3.46 3.59
CA ILE A 31 -0.49 -2.37 2.70
C ILE A 31 0.44 -2.93 1.64
N VAL A 32 0.18 -2.61 0.36
CA VAL A 32 1.17 -2.86 -0.70
C VAL A 32 2.19 -1.74 -0.69
N ASP A 33 3.47 -2.10 -0.63
CA ASP A 33 4.58 -1.14 -0.65
C ASP A 33 4.63 -0.42 -2.00
N ILE A 34 4.80 0.91 -1.98
CA ILE A 34 4.83 1.72 -3.20
C ILE A 34 5.94 1.26 -4.17
N ARG A 35 7.07 0.74 -3.65
CA ARG A 35 8.17 0.24 -4.48
C ARG A 35 7.75 -0.99 -5.29
N TYR A 36 6.89 -1.83 -4.73
CA TYR A 36 6.36 -2.99 -5.45
C TYR A 36 5.39 -2.56 -6.54
N VAL A 37 4.53 -1.57 -6.28
CA VAL A 37 3.64 -0.98 -7.29
C VAL A 37 4.46 -0.41 -8.45
N LEU A 38 5.47 0.42 -8.15
CA LEU A 38 6.36 1.00 -9.17
C LEU A 38 7.14 -0.07 -9.93
N PHE A 39 7.61 -1.13 -9.24
CA PHE A 39 8.26 -2.27 -9.88
C PHE A 39 7.34 -2.96 -10.89
N ILE A 40 6.07 -3.18 -10.56
CA ILE A 40 5.11 -3.79 -11.48
C ILE A 40 4.83 -2.87 -12.67
N ILE A 41 4.66 -1.57 -12.45
CA ILE A 41 4.45 -0.58 -13.52
C ILE A 41 5.65 -0.56 -14.49
N ASP A 42 6.87 -0.47 -13.95
CA ASP A 42 8.11 -0.39 -14.74
C ASP A 42 8.47 -1.73 -15.39
N ARG A 43 8.71 -2.76 -14.58
CA ARG A 43 9.38 -3.99 -15.02
C ARG A 43 8.44 -5.00 -15.62
N TYR A 44 7.21 -5.09 -15.09
CA TYR A 44 6.24 -6.07 -15.57
C TYR A 44 5.39 -5.50 -16.72
N ALA A 45 4.83 -4.31 -16.53
CA ALA A 45 3.93 -3.70 -17.51
C ALA A 45 4.64 -2.86 -18.58
N GLY A 46 5.89 -2.45 -18.37
CA GLY A 46 6.61 -1.57 -19.31
C GLY A 46 5.96 -0.20 -19.47
N ALA A 47 5.16 0.24 -18.49
CA ALA A 47 4.38 1.48 -18.54
C ALA A 47 5.15 2.66 -17.93
N THR A 48 6.41 2.83 -18.34
CA THR A 48 7.34 3.82 -17.74
C THR A 48 6.85 5.27 -17.85
N HIS A 49 6.03 5.60 -18.86
CA HIS A 49 5.39 6.92 -18.99
C HIS A 49 4.58 7.33 -17.75
N LEU A 50 3.95 6.37 -17.05
CA LEU A 50 3.23 6.67 -15.80
C LEU A 50 4.17 7.07 -14.66
N ILE A 51 5.40 6.55 -14.66
CA ILE A 51 6.41 6.91 -13.65
C ILE A 51 6.99 8.29 -13.96
N GLU A 52 7.15 8.63 -15.24
CA GLU A 52 7.61 9.95 -15.69
C GLU A 52 6.63 11.08 -15.33
N GLU A 53 5.33 10.76 -15.21
CA GLU A 53 4.30 11.70 -14.73
C GLU A 53 4.34 11.96 -13.21
N MET A 54 5.08 11.16 -12.43
CA MET A 54 5.13 11.23 -10.96
C MET A 54 6.35 12.02 -10.44
N ASP A 55 6.18 12.73 -9.32
CA ASP A 55 7.28 13.35 -8.55
C ASP A 55 7.81 12.38 -7.47
N LEU A 56 8.93 11.70 -7.74
CA LEU A 56 9.57 10.77 -6.80
C LEU A 56 10.58 11.51 -5.91
N ARG A 57 10.48 11.35 -4.58
CA ARG A 57 11.23 12.10 -3.57
C ARG A 57 12.04 11.24 -2.61
#